data_AF-A0A9P6XZ67-F1
#
_entry.id   AF-A0A9P6XZ67-F1
#
_cell.length_a   1.000
_cell.length_b   1.000
_cell.length_c   1.000
_cell.angle_alpha   90.00
_cell.angle_beta   90.00
_cell.angle_gamma   90.00
#
_symmetry.space_group_name_H-M   'P 1'
#
loop_
_entity.id
_entity.type
_entity.pdbx_description
1 polymer ?
#
loop_
_entity_poly.entity_id
_entity_poly.type
_entity_poly.pdbx_seq_one_letter_code
_entity_poly.pdbx_strand_id
1 'polypeptide(L)'
;MDSSEDMVQAARKRLPALEFELADIATWNPPQQYDVILANAALQWVPDHATLYPRLVGKLAPGGILAVQTPDNLEEPAHRLARQVAGEAPWAAKTGEVKHPPRHSAAWYFELLKPHCGVLDVWRTTYHHPLAGAAAVVEWPASWRAIRR
;
A
#
# COMPACT_ATOMS: atom_id res chain seq x y z
N MET A 1 -9.40 9.72 2.59
CA MET A 1 -10.29 8.72 1.96
C MET A 1 -9.86 7.33 2.39
N ASP A 2 -10.78 6.37 2.44
CA ASP A 2 -10.49 4.93 2.57
C ASP A 2 -11.64 4.13 1.95
N SER A 3 -11.41 2.88 1.56
CA SER A 3 -12.46 1.98 1.06
C SER A 3 -13.19 1.21 2.18
N SER A 4 -12.71 1.29 3.42
CA SER A 4 -13.32 0.69 4.61
C SER A 4 -14.20 1.69 5.35
N GLU A 5 -15.48 1.35 5.49
CA GLU A 5 -16.44 2.15 6.27
C GLU A 5 -16.00 2.27 7.73
N ASP A 6 -15.56 1.18 8.36
CA ASP A 6 -15.12 1.18 9.76
C ASP A 6 -13.92 2.11 9.97
N MET A 7 -12.97 2.11 9.04
CA MET A 7 -11.83 3.03 9.06
C MET A 7 -12.26 4.50 8.91
N VAL A 8 -13.16 4.80 7.97
CA VAL A 8 -13.69 6.16 7.77
C VAL A 8 -14.45 6.64 9.01
N GLN A 9 -15.29 5.79 9.61
CA GLN A 9 -16.06 6.14 10.81
C GLN A 9 -15.15 6.34 12.03
N ALA A 10 -14.14 5.50 12.22
CA ALA A 10 -13.14 5.68 13.26
C ALA A 10 -12.36 7.00 13.06
N ALA A 11 -11.99 7.34 11.83
CA ALA A 11 -11.28 8.57 11.51
C ALA A 11 -12.13 9.83 11.76
N ARG A 12 -13.41 9.83 11.34
CA ARG A 12 -14.37 10.91 11.62
C ARG A 12 -14.55 11.15 13.11
N LYS A 13 -14.65 10.09 13.92
CA LYS A 13 -14.74 10.20 15.39
C LYS A 13 -13.46 10.78 15.99
N ARG A 14 -12.29 10.38 15.48
CA ARG A 14 -10.98 10.81 15.99
C ARG A 14 -10.63 12.25 15.62
N LEU A 15 -11.03 12.69 14.42
CA LEU A 15 -10.65 13.98 13.83
C LEU A 15 -11.88 14.68 13.24
N PRO A 16 -12.84 15.13 14.08
CA PRO A 16 -14.14 15.62 13.60
C PRO A 16 -14.08 16.92 12.78
N ALA A 17 -12.96 17.65 12.84
CA ALA A 17 -12.75 18.87 12.05
C ALA A 17 -12.24 18.59 10.63
N LEU A 18 -11.94 17.33 10.28
CA LEU A 18 -11.44 16.94 8.97
C LEU A 18 -12.52 16.16 8.20
N GLU A 19 -12.47 16.30 6.88
CA GLU A 19 -13.34 15.57 5.98
C GLU A 19 -12.76 14.19 5.66
N PHE A 20 -13.62 13.17 5.72
CA PHE A 20 -13.26 11.81 5.33
C PHE A 20 -14.29 11.28 4.34
N GLU A 21 -13.79 10.73 3.24
CA GLU A 21 -14.57 10.15 2.16
C GLU A 21 -14.41 8.62 2.15
N LEU A 22 -15.53 7.90 2.02
CA LEU A 22 -15.53 6.48 1.67
C LEU A 22 -15.38 6.38 0.15
N ALA A 23 -14.22 5.91 -0.33
CA ALA A 23 -13.95 5.81 -1.76
C ALA A 23 -12.84 4.79 -2.06
N ASP A 24 -12.92 4.18 -3.25
CA ASP A 24 -11.91 3.26 -3.75
C ASP A 24 -10.84 4.01 -4.56
N ILE A 25 -9.60 3.98 -4.08
CA ILE A 25 -8.47 4.63 -4.74
C ILE A 25 -8.15 4.07 -6.14
N ALA A 26 -8.56 2.83 -6.44
CA ALA A 26 -8.39 2.24 -7.77
C ALA A 26 -9.20 3.00 -8.84
N THR A 27 -10.34 3.59 -8.48
CA THR A 27 -11.23 4.33 -9.39
C THR A 27 -11.35 5.82 -9.05
N TRP A 28 -10.78 6.26 -7.93
CA TRP A 28 -10.83 7.65 -7.48
C TRP A 28 -10.30 8.64 -8.52
N ASN A 29 -11.16 9.58 -8.90
CA ASN A 29 -10.93 10.54 -9.96
C ASN A 29 -11.73 11.84 -9.73
N PRO A 30 -11.46 12.59 -8.65
CA PRO A 30 -12.21 13.80 -8.32
C PRO A 30 -11.98 14.90 -9.37
N PRO A 31 -12.92 15.85 -9.50
CA PRO A 31 -12.77 16.98 -10.43
C PRO A 31 -11.74 18.00 -9.94
N GLN A 32 -11.49 18.09 -8.64
CA GLN A 32 -10.54 19.03 -8.05
C GLN A 32 -9.09 18.55 -8.14
N GLN A 33 -8.18 19.52 -8.08
CA GLN A 33 -6.74 19.29 -7.92
C GLN A 33 -6.32 19.46 -6.45
N TYR A 34 -5.19 18.88 -6.09
CA TYR A 34 -4.66 18.89 -4.73
C TYR A 34 -3.22 19.41 -4.69
N ASP A 35 -2.88 20.16 -3.65
CA ASP A 35 -1.50 20.56 -3.40
C ASP A 35 -0.64 19.39 -2.92
N VAL A 36 -1.24 18.47 -2.16
CA VAL A 36 -0.55 17.28 -1.61
C VAL A 36 -1.46 16.06 -1.68
N ILE A 37 -0.92 14.96 -2.19
CA ILE A 37 -1.52 13.62 -2.09
C ILE A 37 -0.54 12.75 -1.29
N LEU A 38 -0.98 12.26 -0.13
CA LEU A 38 -0.19 11.37 0.74
C LEU A 38 -0.82 9.97 0.78
N ALA A 39 -0.03 8.95 0.43
CA ALA A 39 -0.45 7.55 0.52
C ALA A 39 0.63 6.70 1.22
N ASN A 40 0.50 6.52 2.52
CA ASN A 40 1.40 5.70 3.31
C ASN A 40 0.83 4.28 3.52
N ALA A 41 1.57 3.26 3.07
CA ALA A 41 1.20 1.85 3.18
C ALA A 41 -0.23 1.52 2.70
N ALA A 42 -0.70 2.23 1.67
CA ALA A 42 -2.04 2.05 1.10
C ALA A 42 -2.02 1.46 -0.33
N LEU A 43 -1.12 1.93 -1.20
CA LEU A 43 -1.24 1.62 -2.64
C LEU A 43 -0.87 0.18 -2.99
N GLN A 44 -0.12 -0.53 -2.14
CA GLN A 44 0.34 -1.91 -2.41
C GLN A 44 -0.77 -2.97 -2.57
N TRP A 45 -2.02 -2.58 -2.35
CA TRP A 45 -3.21 -3.40 -2.52
C TRP A 45 -3.90 -3.16 -3.86
N VAL A 46 -3.52 -2.11 -4.59
CA VAL A 46 -4.05 -1.80 -5.92
C VAL A 46 -3.18 -2.50 -6.97
N PRO A 47 -3.74 -3.23 -7.94
CA PRO A 47 -2.92 -4.02 -8.86
C PRO A 47 -2.25 -3.20 -9.97
N ASP A 48 -2.92 -2.18 -10.53
CA ASP A 48 -2.43 -1.44 -11.70
C ASP A 48 -1.73 -0.13 -11.31
N HIS A 49 -0.49 -0.25 -10.84
CA HIS A 49 0.32 0.93 -10.47
C HIS A 49 0.74 1.76 -11.68
N ALA A 50 0.85 1.15 -12.86
CA ALA A 50 1.29 1.82 -14.09
C ALA A 50 0.27 2.87 -14.53
N THR A 51 -1.02 2.62 -14.31
CA THR A 51 -2.09 3.57 -14.56
C THR A 51 -2.36 4.46 -13.34
N LEU A 52 -2.35 3.90 -12.14
CA LEU A 52 -2.71 4.60 -10.91
C LEU A 52 -1.79 5.80 -10.63
N TYR A 53 -0.47 5.60 -10.65
CA TYR A 53 0.47 6.63 -10.21
C TYR A 53 0.46 7.87 -11.14
N PRO A 54 0.53 7.72 -12.48
CA PRO A 54 0.39 8.87 -13.37
C PRO A 54 -0.96 9.59 -13.22
N ARG A 55 -2.06 8.84 -12.98
CA ARG A 55 -3.36 9.46 -12.69
C ARG A 55 -3.34 10.31 -11.43
N LEU A 56 -2.72 9.82 -10.35
CA LEU A 56 -2.57 10.57 -9.10
C LEU A 56 -1.71 11.83 -9.30
N VAL A 57 -0.60 11.73 -10.04
CA VAL A 57 0.22 12.90 -10.41
C VAL A 57 -0.62 13.93 -11.19
N GLY A 58 -1.46 13.48 -12.13
CA GLY A 58 -2.38 14.35 -12.87
C GLY A 58 -3.48 15.03 -12.03
N LYS A 59 -3.65 14.64 -10.76
CA LYS A 59 -4.54 15.31 -9.79
C LYS A 59 -3.84 16.36 -8.94
N LEU A 60 -2.55 16.60 -9.15
CA LEU A 60 -1.84 17.66 -8.46
C LEU A 60 -2.08 19.01 -9.13
N ALA A 61 -2.18 20.06 -8.31
CA ALA A 61 -2.05 21.43 -8.77
C ALA A 61 -0.60 21.68 -9.26
N PRO A 62 -0.33 22.72 -10.07
CA PRO A 62 1.04 23.09 -10.43
C PRO A 62 1.93 23.27 -9.20
N GLY A 63 3.01 22.51 -9.10
CA GLY A 63 3.91 22.51 -7.95
C GLY A 63 3.48 21.62 -6.77
N GLY A 64 2.39 20.87 -6.92
CA GLY A 64 1.92 19.92 -5.90
C GLY A 64 2.82 18.69 -5.74
N ILE A 65 2.61 17.95 -4.65
CA ILE A 65 3.46 16.84 -4.22
C ILE A 65 2.65 15.55 -4.09
N LEU A 66 3.14 14.48 -4.73
CA LEU A 66 2.71 13.10 -4.45
C LEU A 66 3.76 12.43 -3.56
N ALA A 67 3.36 12.04 -2.34
CA ALA A 67 4.21 11.34 -1.39
C ALA A 67 3.64 9.95 -1.11
N VAL A 68 4.40 8.90 -1.46
CA VAL A 68 3.93 7.51 -1.36
C VAL A 68 4.97 6.64 -0.68
N GLN A 69 4.51 5.79 0.23
CA GLN A 69 5.30 4.70 0.79
C GLN A 69 4.56 3.38 0.57
N THR A 70 5.24 2.38 0.01
CA THR A 70 4.73 1.01 -0.11
C THR A 70 5.72 -0.01 0.46
N PRO A 71 5.25 -1.06 1.14
CA PRO A 71 6.11 -2.10 1.66
C PRO A 71 6.62 -3.00 0.53
N ASP A 72 7.95 -3.20 0.49
CA ASP A 72 8.63 -4.13 -0.41
C ASP A 72 9.14 -5.35 0.38
N ASN A 73 8.20 -6.22 0.77
CA ASN A 73 8.46 -7.33 1.69
C ASN A 73 7.95 -8.70 1.20
N LEU A 74 7.41 -8.81 -0.02
CA LEU A 74 6.87 -10.09 -0.50
C LEU A 74 7.95 -11.16 -0.62
N GLU A 75 9.19 -10.79 -0.88
CA GLU A 75 10.32 -11.74 -0.99
C GLU A 75 11.10 -11.95 0.32
N GLU A 76 10.68 -11.30 1.42
CA GLU A 76 11.30 -11.52 2.72
C GLU A 76 10.98 -12.93 3.26
N PRO A 77 11.88 -13.54 4.07
CA PRO A 77 11.77 -14.94 4.50
C PRO A 77 10.40 -15.32 5.08
N ALA A 78 9.79 -14.47 5.90
CA ALA A 78 8.48 -14.74 6.51
C ALA A 78 7.38 -14.87 5.45
N HIS A 79 7.35 -13.99 4.44
CA HIS A 79 6.35 -14.04 3.38
C HIS A 79 6.60 -15.21 2.41
N ARG A 80 7.86 -15.55 2.12
CA ARG A 80 8.20 -16.73 1.30
C ARG A 80 7.79 -18.03 1.99
N LEU A 81 8.13 -18.19 3.27
CA LEU A 81 7.76 -19.36 4.06
C LEU A 81 6.24 -19.50 4.22
N ALA A 82 5.53 -18.41 4.46
CA ALA A 82 4.06 -18.44 4.52
C ALA A 82 3.43 -18.94 3.21
N ARG A 83 3.95 -18.51 2.04
CA ARG A 83 3.49 -19.02 0.74
C ARG A 83 3.85 -20.49 0.54
N GLN A 84 5.05 -20.90 0.95
CA GLN A 84 5.47 -22.29 0.87
C GLN A 84 4.54 -23.21 1.68
N VAL A 85 4.33 -22.89 2.97
CA VAL A 85 3.45 -23.68 3.85
C VAL A 85 2.01 -23.70 3.34
N ALA A 86 1.52 -22.60 2.78
CA ALA A 86 0.20 -22.56 2.13
C ALA A 86 0.12 -23.50 0.92
N GLY A 87 1.23 -23.76 0.23
CA GLY A 87 1.32 -24.70 -0.89
C GLY A 87 1.46 -26.17 -0.48
N GLU A 88 1.65 -26.47 0.80
CA GLU A 88 1.83 -27.84 1.32
C GLU A 88 0.49 -28.45 1.77
N ALA A 89 0.36 -29.78 1.71
CA ALA A 89 -0.82 -30.48 2.23
C ALA A 89 -0.85 -30.44 3.78
N PRO A 90 -2.03 -30.34 4.43
CA PRO A 90 -3.38 -30.27 3.85
C PRO A 90 -3.84 -28.84 3.50
N TRP A 91 -2.97 -27.84 3.64
CA TRP A 91 -3.32 -26.42 3.55
C TRP A 91 -3.61 -25.96 2.12
N ALA A 92 -2.89 -26.51 1.13
CA ALA A 92 -3.06 -26.17 -0.28
C ALA A 92 -4.52 -26.24 -0.76
N ALA A 93 -5.26 -27.24 -0.29
CA ALA A 93 -6.69 -27.40 -0.63
C ALA A 93 -7.60 -26.33 -0.01
N LYS A 94 -7.15 -25.65 1.05
CA LYS A 94 -7.91 -24.65 1.82
C LYS A 94 -7.55 -23.22 1.48
N THR A 95 -6.32 -22.97 1.04
CA THR A 95 -5.81 -21.59 0.83
C THR A 95 -6.06 -21.06 -0.58
N GLY A 96 -6.32 -21.92 -1.56
CA GLY A 96 -6.53 -21.50 -2.96
C GLY A 96 -5.33 -20.73 -3.55
N GLU A 97 -5.51 -20.11 -4.71
CA GLU A 97 -4.49 -19.26 -5.34
C GLU A 97 -4.57 -17.81 -4.82
N VAL A 98 -4.10 -17.56 -3.58
CA VAL A 98 -3.95 -16.17 -3.11
C VAL A 98 -2.82 -15.49 -3.90
N LYS A 99 -3.19 -14.52 -4.76
CA LYS A 99 -2.24 -13.69 -5.50
C LYS A 99 -2.20 -12.30 -4.88
N HIS A 100 -1.03 -11.91 -4.40
CA HIS A 100 -0.78 -10.52 -4.02
C HIS A 100 -0.57 -9.67 -5.27
N PRO A 101 -1.00 -8.39 -5.27
CA PRO A 101 -0.58 -7.43 -6.27
C PRO A 101 0.95 -7.42 -6.40
N PRO A 102 1.48 -7.23 -7.62
CA PRO A 102 2.92 -7.20 -7.84
C PRO A 102 3.60 -6.14 -6.96
N ARG A 103 4.85 -6.41 -6.61
CA ARG A 103 5.75 -5.40 -6.06
C ARG A 103 6.69 -4.96 -7.18
N HIS A 104 6.94 -3.67 -7.23
CA HIS A 104 7.80 -3.06 -8.24
C HIS A 104 9.03 -2.48 -7.55
N SER A 105 10.16 -2.51 -8.24
CA SER A 105 11.42 -1.94 -7.74
C SER A 105 11.37 -0.41 -7.75
N ALA A 106 12.25 0.22 -6.97
CA ALA A 106 12.45 1.67 -7.01
C ALA A 106 12.74 2.18 -8.44
N ALA A 107 13.59 1.47 -9.18
CA ALA A 107 13.91 1.80 -10.57
C ALA A 107 12.66 1.79 -11.48
N TRP A 108 11.74 0.84 -11.27
CA TRP A 108 10.50 0.77 -12.05
C TRP A 108 9.62 2.02 -11.83
N TYR A 109 9.46 2.47 -10.58
CA TYR A 109 8.71 3.70 -10.29
C TYR A 109 9.43 4.94 -10.81
N PHE A 110 10.76 4.96 -10.74
CA PHE A 110 11.54 6.07 -11.29
C PHE A 110 11.29 6.24 -12.79
N GLU A 111 11.43 5.16 -13.56
CA GLU A 111 11.18 5.19 -15.02
C GLU A 111 9.71 5.51 -15.35
N LEU A 112 8.75 4.98 -14.58
CA LEU A 112 7.34 5.26 -14.77
C LEU A 112 7.02 6.76 -14.57
N LEU A 113 7.55 7.38 -13.52
CA LEU A 113 7.12 8.71 -13.07
C LEU A 113 7.97 9.86 -13.60
N LYS A 114 9.20 9.58 -14.04
CA LYS A 114 10.13 10.59 -14.58
C LYS A 114 9.50 11.47 -15.67
N PRO A 115 8.68 10.97 -16.61
CA PRO A 115 8.04 11.81 -17.62
C PRO A 115 6.94 12.75 -17.08
N HIS A 116 6.45 12.51 -15.87
CA HIS A 116 5.28 13.19 -15.29
C HIS A 116 5.65 14.19 -14.18
N CYS A 117 6.88 14.14 -13.67
CA CYS A 117 7.30 14.92 -12.51
C CYS A 117 8.47 15.85 -12.84
N GLY A 118 8.41 17.11 -12.39
CA GLY A 118 9.54 18.05 -12.50
C GLY A 118 10.71 17.69 -11.57
N VAL A 119 10.40 17.14 -10.40
CA VAL A 119 11.37 16.60 -9.43
C VAL A 119 10.85 15.24 -8.99
N LEU A 120 11.74 14.24 -8.96
CA LEU A 120 11.40 12.87 -8.58
C LEU A 120 12.50 12.31 -7.69
N ASP A 121 12.12 11.87 -6.50
CA ASP A 121 12.98 11.14 -5.58
C ASP A 121 12.35 9.78 -5.28
N VAL A 122 13.15 8.72 -5.43
CA VAL A 122 12.73 7.35 -5.20
C VAL A 122 13.87 6.60 -4.54
N TRP A 123 13.61 6.06 -3.35
CA TRP A 123 14.58 5.29 -2.59
C TRP A 123 13.94 4.05 -1.97
N ARG A 124 14.79 3.13 -1.51
CA ARG A 124 14.40 1.95 -0.74
C ARG A 124 15.12 1.97 0.59
N THR A 125 14.37 1.71 1.67
CA THR A 125 14.92 1.57 3.02
C THR A 125 14.57 0.20 3.58
N THR A 126 15.55 -0.49 4.15
CA THR A 126 15.33 -1.72 4.92
C THR A 126 15.42 -1.40 6.40
N TYR A 127 14.30 -1.55 7.11
CA TYR A 127 14.23 -1.37 8.55
C TYR A 127 14.41 -2.71 9.26
N HIS A 128 15.30 -2.75 10.26
CA HIS A 128 15.53 -3.95 11.08
C HIS A 128 14.81 -3.81 12.43
N HIS A 129 13.95 -4.78 12.74
CA HIS A 129 13.17 -4.80 13.97
C HIS A 129 13.60 -6.01 14.82
N PRO A 130 14.16 -5.80 16.04
CA PRO A 130 14.42 -6.90 16.95
C PRO A 130 13.10 -7.47 17.47
N LEU A 131 12.89 -8.78 17.28
CA LEU A 131 11.68 -9.48 17.71
C LEU A 131 12.04 -10.63 18.66
N ALA A 132 11.19 -10.87 19.65
CA ALA A 132 11.40 -11.90 20.67
C ALA A 132 11.10 -13.30 20.12
N GLY A 133 12.09 -13.91 19.47
CA GLY A 133 12.00 -15.27 18.96
C GLY A 133 11.05 -15.44 17.76
N ALA A 134 10.88 -16.69 17.31
CA ALA A 134 10.13 -17.02 16.10
C ALA A 134 8.62 -16.71 16.21
N ALA A 135 8.01 -16.87 17.39
CA ALA A 135 6.59 -16.60 17.58
C ALA A 135 6.24 -15.13 17.30
N ALA A 136 7.07 -14.19 17.77
CA ALA A 136 6.91 -12.77 17.50
C ALA A 136 7.01 -12.42 16.00
N VAL A 137 7.84 -13.16 15.24
CA VAL A 137 7.95 -12.99 13.78
C VAL A 137 6.66 -13.44 13.06
N VAL A 138 5.94 -14.42 13.60
CA VAL A 138 4.66 -14.90 13.04
C VAL A 138 3.50 -13.99 13.42
N GLU A 139 3.43 -13.57 14.69
CA GLU A 139 2.36 -12.73 15.21
C GLU A 139 2.37 -11.32 14.62
N TRP A 140 3.56 -10.76 14.37
CA TRP A 140 3.70 -9.39 13.91
C TRP A 140 2.98 -9.14 12.57
N PRO A 141 3.20 -9.90 11.48
CA PRO A 141 2.44 -9.74 10.24
C PRO A 141 0.95 -10.08 10.38
N ALA A 142 0.59 -11.01 11.29
CA ALA A 142 -0.79 -11.37 11.52
C ALA A 142 -1.60 -10.20 12.10
N SER A 143 -0.98 -9.41 12.97
CA SER A 143 -1.59 -8.21 13.57
C SER A 143 -1.96 -7.13 12.55
N TRP A 144 -1.26 -7.06 11.41
CA TRP A 144 -1.55 -6.07 10.36
C TRP A 144 -2.94 -6.25 9.74
N ARG A 145 -3.52 -7.46 9.83
CA ARG A 145 -4.87 -7.76 9.35
C ARG A 145 -5.97 -7.22 10.28
N ALA A 146 -5.65 -6.95 11.55
CA ALA A 146 -6.60 -6.42 12.52
C ALA A 146 -6.98 -4.95 12.27
N ILE A 147 -6.25 -4.24 11.41
CA ILE A 147 -6.57 -2.87 10.96
C ILE A 147 -7.65 -2.89 9.85
N ARG A 148 -8.10 -4.08 9.40
CA ARG A 148 -9.04 -4.26 8.27
C ARG A 148 -10.28 -5.10 8.60
N ARG A 149 -10.69 -5.16 9.87
CA ARG A 149 -11.98 -5.73 10.27
C ARG A 149 -12.83 -4.72 10.98
#